data_AF-A0A535R3P9-F1
#
_entry.id   AF-A0A535R3P9-F1
#
_cell.length_a   1.000
_cell.length_b   1.000
_cell.length_c   1.000
_cell.angle_alpha   90.00
_cell.angle_beta   90.00
_cell.angle_gamma   90.00
#
_symmetry.space_group_name_H-M   'P 1'
#
loop_
_entity.id
_entity.type
_entity.pdbx_description
1 polymer ?
#
loop_
_entity_poly.entity_id
_entity_poly.type
_entity_poly.pdbx_seq_one_letter_code
_entity_poly.pdbx_strand_id
1 'polypeptide(L)'
;MAALQLRDDPAPARAFGERVARMILFKLLALPITAPAAGIRYCIDKVVEFAEHELTDDEPVREQLLELQLDLEEGRVTEEEYTERETVLLARLREVREYRKQLAREAAEASAPAVGEERTVVIEVPEELE
;
A
#
# COMPACT_ATOMS: atom_id res chain seq x y z
N MET A 1 -55.38 49.35 -11.63
CA MET A 1 -55.45 48.10 -12.41
C MET A 1 -54.03 47.67 -12.73
N ALA A 2 -53.37 46.95 -11.83
CA ALA A 2 -52.08 46.33 -12.08
C ALA A 2 -52.18 44.88 -11.59
N ALA A 3 -52.24 43.94 -12.53
CA ALA A 3 -52.33 42.52 -12.24
C ALA A 3 -50.94 42.02 -11.83
N LEU A 4 -50.83 41.56 -10.59
CA LEU A 4 -49.68 40.86 -10.07
C LEU A 4 -49.65 39.47 -10.75
N GLN A 5 -48.85 39.30 -11.81
CA GLN A 5 -48.57 37.98 -12.35
C GLN A 5 -47.51 37.31 -11.46
N LEU A 6 -47.96 36.32 -10.68
CA LEU A 6 -47.12 35.42 -9.92
C LEU A 6 -46.33 34.56 -10.92
N ARG A 7 -45.01 34.67 -10.89
CA ARG A 7 -44.09 33.87 -11.69
C ARG A 7 -43.81 32.56 -10.94
N ASP A 8 -44.38 31.47 -11.42
CA ASP A 8 -44.04 30.12 -10.99
C ASP A 8 -42.71 29.69 -11.64
N ASP A 9 -41.57 29.97 -10.99
CA ASP A 9 -40.29 29.36 -11.36
C ASP A 9 -40.21 27.95 -10.73
N PRO A 10 -40.18 26.84 -11.51
CA PRO A 10 -39.98 25.50 -10.94
C PRO A 10 -38.53 25.35 -10.47
N ALA A 11 -38.35 25.20 -9.16
CA ALA A 11 -37.06 25.13 -8.49
C ALA A 11 -36.10 24.05 -9.09
N PRO A 12 -34.82 24.38 -9.36
CA PRO A 12 -33.81 23.44 -9.90
C PRO A 12 -33.42 22.30 -8.93
N ALA A 13 -33.89 22.35 -7.68
CA ALA A 13 -33.61 21.36 -6.64
C ALA A 13 -34.17 19.96 -6.95
N ARG A 14 -35.30 19.85 -7.68
CA ARG A 14 -35.89 18.55 -8.04
C ARG A 14 -35.03 17.75 -9.03
N ALA A 15 -34.42 18.42 -10.01
CA ALA A 15 -33.59 17.78 -11.03
C ALA A 15 -32.24 17.26 -10.49
N PHE A 16 -31.78 17.79 -9.35
CA PHE A 16 -30.58 17.28 -8.67
C PHE A 16 -30.87 15.96 -7.94
N GLY A 17 -32.00 15.89 -7.20
CA GLY A 17 -32.44 14.70 -6.50
C GLY A 17 -32.67 13.50 -7.43
N GLU A 18 -33.28 13.72 -8.60
CA GLU A 18 -33.52 12.65 -9.58
C GLU A 18 -32.23 12.09 -10.18
N ARG A 19 -31.21 12.93 -10.42
CA ARG A 19 -29.91 12.47 -10.94
C ARG A 19 -29.15 11.64 -9.89
N VAL A 20 -29.18 12.08 -8.64
CA VAL A 20 -28.57 11.35 -7.52
C VAL A 20 -29.29 10.03 -7.27
N ALA A 21 -30.63 10.03 -7.24
CA ALA A 21 -31.45 8.83 -7.08
C ALA A 21 -31.21 7.82 -8.21
N ARG A 22 -31.13 8.29 -9.45
CA ARG A 22 -30.79 7.45 -10.61
C ARG A 22 -29.40 6.83 -10.48
N MET A 23 -28.40 7.60 -10.05
CA MET A 23 -27.04 7.08 -9.82
C MET A 23 -27.01 6.01 -8.71
N ILE A 24 -27.73 6.21 -7.62
CA ILE A 24 -27.84 5.25 -6.52
C ILE A 24 -28.54 3.96 -6.99
N LEU A 25 -29.63 4.10 -7.75
CA LEU A 25 -30.38 2.95 -8.30
C LEU A 25 -29.50 2.09 -9.21
N PHE A 26 -28.76 2.70 -10.13
CA PHE A 26 -27.83 1.97 -10.99
C PHE A 26 -26.71 1.27 -10.20
N LYS A 27 -26.17 1.91 -9.14
CA LYS A 27 -25.16 1.29 -8.26
C LYS A 27 -25.72 0.09 -7.48
N LEU A 28 -26.96 0.17 -7.00
CA LEU A 28 -27.63 -0.94 -6.32
C LEU A 28 -27.89 -2.14 -7.24
N LEU A 29 -28.25 -1.87 -8.50
CA LEU A 29 -28.42 -2.92 -9.51
C LEU A 29 -27.09 -3.58 -9.90
N ALA A 30 -25.99 -2.82 -9.89
CA ALA A 30 -24.65 -3.34 -10.17
C ALA A 30 -24.01 -4.07 -8.97
N LEU A 31 -24.47 -3.79 -7.74
CA LEU A 31 -23.95 -4.33 -6.48
C LEU A 31 -23.77 -5.86 -6.44
N PRO A 32 -24.71 -6.72 -6.90
CA PRO A 32 -24.52 -8.17 -6.85
C PRO A 32 -23.32 -8.68 -7.66
N ILE A 33 -22.82 -7.90 -8.61
CA ILE A 33 -21.66 -8.25 -9.44
C ILE A 33 -20.41 -7.50 -8.96
N THR A 34 -20.53 -6.20 -8.68
CA THR A 34 -19.39 -5.37 -8.30
C THR A 34 -18.91 -5.65 -6.88
N ALA A 35 -19.79 -6.01 -5.95
CA ALA A 35 -19.38 -6.32 -4.59
C ALA A 35 -18.53 -7.60 -4.49
N PRO A 36 -18.90 -8.74 -5.11
CA PRO A 36 -18.02 -9.91 -5.15
C PRO A 36 -16.69 -9.64 -5.87
N ALA A 37 -16.71 -8.93 -7.00
CA ALA A 37 -15.49 -8.60 -7.74
C ALA A 37 -14.53 -7.72 -6.91
N ALA A 38 -15.07 -6.73 -6.18
CA ALA A 38 -14.28 -5.92 -5.26
C ALA A 38 -13.73 -6.77 -4.09
N GLY A 39 -14.52 -7.72 -3.58
CA GLY A 39 -14.07 -8.66 -2.55
C GLY A 39 -12.92 -9.56 -3.02
N ILE A 40 -13.03 -10.14 -4.22
CA ILE A 40 -11.96 -10.97 -4.81
C ILE A 40 -10.70 -10.13 -5.00
N ARG A 41 -10.81 -8.93 -5.55
CA ARG A 41 -9.68 -8.00 -5.69
C ARG A 41 -9.02 -7.72 -4.35
N TYR A 42 -9.80 -7.41 -3.32
CA TYR A 42 -9.30 -7.19 -1.97
C TYR A 42 -8.55 -8.41 -1.41
N CYS A 43 -9.07 -9.63 -1.62
CA CYS A 43 -8.38 -10.85 -1.22
C CYS A 43 -7.05 -11.03 -1.95
N ILE A 44 -6.99 -10.76 -3.25
CA ILE A 44 -5.75 -10.82 -4.03
C ILE A 44 -4.75 -9.79 -3.51
N ASP A 45 -5.17 -8.53 -3.32
CA ASP A 45 -4.33 -7.46 -2.79
C ASP A 45 -3.76 -7.86 -1.42
N LYS A 46 -4.57 -8.48 -0.55
CA LYS A 46 -4.14 -8.97 0.76
C LYS A 46 -3.20 -10.16 0.70
N VAL A 47 -3.40 -11.09 -0.24
CA VAL A 47 -2.46 -12.20 -0.46
C VAL A 47 -1.13 -11.67 -0.97
N VAL A 48 -1.12 -10.67 -1.86
CA VAL A 48 0.11 -10.01 -2.33
C VAL A 48 0.80 -9.31 -1.17
N GLU A 49 0.09 -8.51 -0.37
CA GLU A 49 0.64 -7.84 0.82
C GLU A 49 1.25 -8.83 1.82
N PHE A 50 0.56 -9.95 2.08
CA PHE A 50 1.06 -10.98 2.98
C PHE A 50 2.22 -11.77 2.36
N ALA A 51 2.17 -12.09 1.07
CA ALA A 51 3.26 -12.74 0.36
C ALA A 51 4.49 -11.85 0.30
N GLU A 52 4.33 -10.55 0.09
CA GLU A 52 5.41 -9.55 0.18
C GLU A 52 6.00 -9.52 1.58
N HIS A 53 5.17 -9.56 2.63
CA HIS A 53 5.63 -9.61 4.01
C HIS A 53 6.40 -10.90 4.32
N GLU A 54 5.88 -12.07 3.93
CA GLU A 54 6.47 -13.39 4.18
C GLU A 54 7.73 -13.66 3.34
N LEU A 55 7.75 -13.31 2.04
CA LEU A 55 8.96 -13.42 1.20
C LEU A 55 10.10 -12.53 1.70
N THR A 56 9.73 -11.49 2.43
CA THR A 56 10.62 -10.50 3.02
C THR A 56 11.03 -10.89 4.44
N ASP A 57 10.38 -11.90 5.04
CA ASP A 57 10.64 -12.29 6.42
C ASP A 57 11.91 -13.14 6.52
N ASP A 58 12.86 -12.68 7.31
CA ASP A 58 14.06 -13.44 7.64
C ASP A 58 13.88 -14.33 8.88
N GLU A 59 12.77 -14.17 9.61
CA GLU A 59 12.51 -14.90 10.85
C GLU A 59 12.50 -16.42 10.69
N PRO A 60 11.89 -17.03 9.65
CA PRO A 60 11.91 -18.50 9.50
C PRO A 60 13.32 -19.08 9.33
N VAL A 61 14.24 -18.32 8.69
CA VAL A 61 15.64 -18.74 8.53
C VAL A 61 16.41 -18.56 9.84
N ARG A 62 16.07 -17.53 10.63
CA ARG A 62 16.66 -17.31 11.97
C ARG A 62 16.20 -18.36 12.97
N GLU A 63 14.94 -18.79 12.92
CA GLU A 63 14.42 -19.91 13.70
C GLU A 63 15.14 -21.22 13.37
N GLN A 64 15.35 -21.53 12.07
CA GLN A 64 16.11 -22.70 11.64
C GLN A 64 17.56 -22.67 12.14
N LEU A 65 18.21 -21.50 12.16
CA LEU A 65 19.55 -21.34 12.72
C LEU A 65 19.57 -21.59 14.22
N LEU A 66 18.55 -21.11 14.96
CA LEU A 66 18.42 -21.37 16.39
C LEU A 66 18.20 -22.86 16.68
N GLU A 67 17.33 -23.52 15.91
CA GLU A 67 17.10 -24.97 16.03
C GLU A 67 18.38 -25.76 15.73
N LEU A 68 19.13 -25.38 14.70
CA LEU A 68 20.41 -26.00 14.36
C LEU A 68 21.46 -25.83 15.47
N GLN A 69 21.47 -24.67 16.15
CA GLN A 69 22.34 -24.43 17.30
C GLN A 69 21.96 -25.31 18.50
N LEU A 70 20.67 -25.48 18.78
CA LEU A 70 20.19 -26.40 19.81
C LEU A 70 20.55 -27.85 19.48
N ASP A 71 20.41 -28.25 18.21
CA ASP A 71 20.82 -29.58 17.74
C ASP A 71 22.32 -29.84 18.01
N LEU A 72 23.18 -28.84 17.81
CA LEU A 72 24.62 -28.95 18.09
C LEU A 72 24.87 -29.07 19.60
N GLU A 73 24.21 -28.23 20.41
CA GLU A 73 24.31 -28.25 21.86
C GLU A 73 23.84 -29.58 22.47
N GLU A 74 22.82 -30.20 21.89
CA GLU A 74 22.29 -31.50 22.29
C GLU A 74 23.06 -32.68 21.66
N GLY A 75 24.09 -32.40 20.85
CA GLY A 75 24.93 -33.41 20.21
C GLY A 75 24.19 -34.23 19.13
N ARG A 76 23.07 -33.72 18.60
CA ARG A 76 22.33 -34.32 17.49
C ARG A 76 22.99 -34.10 16.13
N VAL A 77 23.81 -33.06 16.01
CA VAL A 77 24.66 -32.78 14.84
C VAL A 77 26.10 -32.58 15.27
N THR A 78 27.02 -32.94 14.37
CA THR A 78 28.46 -32.67 14.53
C THR A 78 28.81 -31.23 14.17
N GLU A 79 29.99 -30.75 14.56
CA GLU A 79 30.48 -29.41 14.20
C GLU A 79 30.62 -29.23 12.68
N GLU A 80 31.10 -30.26 11.97
CA GLU A 80 31.17 -30.25 10.50
C GLU A 80 29.78 -30.14 9.87
N GLU A 81 28.81 -30.97 10.30
CA GLU A 81 27.44 -30.92 9.81
C GLU A 81 26.74 -29.59 10.14
N TYR A 82 26.99 -29.04 11.33
CA TYR A 82 26.51 -27.73 11.73
C TYR A 82 27.02 -26.67 10.75
N THR A 83 28.33 -26.64 10.49
CA THR A 83 28.96 -25.64 9.63
C THR A 83 28.43 -25.70 8.20
N GLU A 84 28.27 -26.90 7.65
CA GLU A 84 27.70 -27.10 6.31
C GLU A 84 26.26 -26.58 6.23
N ARG A 85 25.40 -26.94 7.19
CA ARG A 85 23.99 -26.52 7.22
C ARG A 85 23.84 -25.03 7.50
N GLU A 86 24.60 -24.49 8.45
CA GLU A 86 24.63 -23.08 8.81
C GLU A 86 25.01 -22.23 7.59
N THR A 87 26.01 -22.65 6.83
CA THR A 87 26.43 -21.94 5.61
C THR A 87 25.30 -21.80 4.60
N VAL A 88 24.50 -22.85 4.41
CA VAL A 88 23.34 -22.84 3.51
C VAL A 88 22.25 -21.90 4.02
N LEU A 89 21.94 -21.93 5.32
CA LEU A 89 20.95 -21.06 5.94
C LEU A 89 21.38 -19.58 5.86
N LEU A 90 22.65 -19.28 6.16
CA LEU A 90 23.20 -17.93 6.07
C LEU A 90 23.24 -17.42 4.62
N ALA A 91 23.44 -18.29 3.63
CA ALA A 91 23.35 -17.90 2.22
C ALA A 91 21.93 -17.44 1.86
N ARG A 92 20.90 -18.23 2.23
CA ARG A 92 19.49 -17.85 2.04
C ARG A 92 19.14 -16.54 2.73
N LEU A 93 19.63 -16.34 3.95
CA LEU A 93 19.42 -15.10 4.70
C LEU A 93 19.97 -13.87 3.96
N ARG A 94 21.13 -14.01 3.29
CA ARG A 94 21.71 -12.92 2.48
C ARG A 94 20.85 -12.62 1.26
N GLU A 95 20.32 -13.64 0.59
CA GLU A 95 19.43 -13.46 -0.57
C GLU A 95 18.18 -12.66 -0.19
N VAL A 96 17.52 -13.02 0.90
CA VAL A 96 16.33 -12.31 1.41
C VAL A 96 16.66 -10.85 1.75
N ARG A 97 17.82 -10.61 2.39
CA ARG A 97 18.26 -9.25 2.76
C ARG A 97 18.61 -8.38 1.54
N GLU A 98 19.27 -8.95 0.54
CA GLU A 98 19.59 -8.20 -0.68
C GLU A 98 18.31 -7.90 -1.48
N TYR A 99 17.35 -8.82 -1.52
CA TYR A 99 16.04 -8.57 -2.13
C TYR A 99 15.29 -7.44 -1.42
N ARG A 100 15.23 -7.46 -0.08
CA ARG A 100 14.72 -6.35 0.76
C ARG A 100 15.35 -5.01 0.42
N LYS A 101 16.67 -5.00 0.33
CA LYS A 101 17.44 -3.78 0.05
C LYS A 101 17.17 -3.25 -1.36
N GLN A 102 16.95 -4.12 -2.34
CA GLN A 102 16.57 -3.75 -3.70
C GLN A 102 15.17 -3.13 -3.72
N LEU A 103 14.18 -3.80 -3.12
CA LEU A 103 12.82 -3.26 -2.97
C LEU A 103 12.80 -1.90 -2.27
N ALA A 104 13.55 -1.75 -1.19
CA ALA A 104 13.64 -0.48 -0.46
C ALA A 104 14.28 0.64 -1.31
N ARG A 105 15.26 0.30 -2.17
CA ARG A 105 15.84 1.25 -3.13
C ARG A 105 14.84 1.64 -4.20
N GLU A 106 14.14 0.69 -4.80
CA GLU A 106 13.12 0.94 -5.81
C GLU A 106 11.98 1.82 -5.26
N ALA A 107 11.52 1.54 -4.03
CA ALA A 107 10.53 2.36 -3.34
C ALA A 107 11.05 3.79 -3.07
N ALA A 108 12.31 3.94 -2.67
CA ALA A 108 12.93 5.25 -2.45
C ALA A 108 13.09 6.04 -3.76
N GLU A 109 13.45 5.38 -4.86
CA GLU A 109 13.54 5.98 -6.20
C GLU A 109 12.16 6.40 -6.72
N ALA A 110 11.12 5.58 -6.51
CA ALA A 110 9.75 5.90 -6.87
C ALA A 110 9.16 7.06 -6.05
N SER A 111 9.62 7.24 -4.81
CA SER A 111 9.18 8.32 -3.91
C SER A 111 10.03 9.59 -4.03
N ALA A 112 11.14 9.58 -4.77
CA ALA A 112 11.94 10.78 -4.99
C ALA A 112 11.09 11.79 -5.81
N PRO A 113 10.89 13.03 -5.31
CA PRO A 113 10.25 14.04 -6.13
C PRO A 113 11.08 14.21 -7.39
N ALA A 114 10.45 14.15 -8.57
CA ALA A 114 11.08 14.48 -9.83
C ALA A 114 11.82 15.81 -9.65
N VAL A 115 13.15 15.75 -9.63
CA VAL A 115 14.02 16.91 -9.46
C VAL A 115 13.79 17.79 -10.69
N GLY A 116 12.91 18.78 -10.54
CA GLY A 116 12.49 19.62 -11.65
C GLY A 116 11.44 20.67 -11.32
N GLU A 117 11.19 20.99 -10.05
CA GLU A 117 10.36 22.14 -9.70
C GLU A 117 11.19 23.08 -8.82
N GLU A 118 11.85 24.04 -9.48
CA GLU A 118 12.41 25.22 -8.84
C GLU A 118 11.32 25.89 -8.02
N ARG A 119 11.24 25.57 -6.73
CA ARG A 119 10.43 26.34 -5.79
C ARG A 119 11.15 27.67 -5.58
N THR A 120 10.85 28.65 -6.44
CA THR A 120 11.18 30.05 -6.21
C THR A 120 10.51 30.47 -4.90
N VAL A 121 11.27 30.49 -3.82
CA VAL A 121 10.82 31.08 -2.56
C VAL A 121 10.86 32.59 -2.75
N VAL A 122 9.71 33.18 -3.06
CA VAL A 122 9.51 34.63 -3.03
C VAL A 122 9.46 35.02 -1.55
N ILE A 123 10.59 35.50 -1.03
CA ILE A 123 10.62 36.18 0.26
C ILE A 123 10.06 37.58 0.01
N GLU A 124 8.78 37.78 0.32
CA GLU A 124 8.22 39.12 0.44
C GLU A 124 8.92 39.81 1.62
N VAL A 125 9.87 40.69 1.31
CA VAL A 125 10.47 41.60 2.29
C VAL A 125 9.41 42.65 2.61
N PRO A 126 8.91 42.75 3.85
CA PRO A 126 7.94 43.78 4.20
C PRO A 126 8.62 45.14 4.16
N GLU A 127 8.29 45.96 3.16
CA GLU A 127 8.61 47.38 3.14
C GLU A 127 7.65 48.13 4.08
N GLU A 128 8.01 48.25 5.35
CA GLU A 128 7.49 49.32 6.22
C GLU A 128 8.60 49.71 7.20
N LEU A 129 9.55 50.52 6.73
CA LEU A 129 10.41 51.35 7.56
C LEU A 129 10.28 52.80 7.07
N GLU A 130 9.24 53.50 7.53
CA GLU A 130 9.26 54.96 7.72
C GLU A 130 8.49 55.33 9.00
#